data_AF-A0A928ESW1-F1
#
_entry.id   AF-A0A928ESW1-F1
#
_cell.length_a   1.000
_cell.length_b   1.000
_cell.length_c   1.000
_cell.angle_alpha   90.00
_cell.angle_beta   90.00
_cell.angle_gamma   90.00
#
_symmetry.space_group_name_H-M   'P 1'
#
loop_
_entity.id
_entity.type
_entity.pdbx_description
1 polymer ?
#
loop_
_entity_poly.entity_id
_entity_poly.type
_entity_poly.pdbx_seq_one_letter_code
_entity_poly.pdbx_strand_id
1 'polypeptide(L)'
;MKLIKLYSLLLCILMLLPILASCSGERFHLLYEVEQNGLTFCARGKGDRVKQIVIKEKGKVIWSKRVNTDRKMEKIDGTYGLSVQDLNFDGYDDILIAIERNGDCIRYDCYIRVGEKPKYDLHEELSKLYNVKANAELGAIFAFEQDIEARGSDEYLRIDKTTKYFWREGALVPDMYAAVQYYSGGEQTPYFYSVAYYDEELKKFGDSYDLWLTEEEYEATDWSFLYYFK
;
A
#
# COMPACT_ATOMS: atom_id res chain seq x y z
N MET A 1 -44.64 -43.14 -26.53
CA MET A 1 -43.19 -43.28 -26.28
C MET A 1 -42.37 -41.98 -26.28
N LYS A 2 -42.79 -40.89 -26.95
CA LYS A 2 -42.02 -39.63 -26.97
C LYS A 2 -42.09 -38.81 -25.67
N LEU A 3 -43.22 -38.84 -24.95
CA LEU A 3 -43.40 -38.09 -23.69
C LEU A 3 -42.47 -38.56 -22.57
N ILE A 4 -42.29 -39.87 -22.38
CA ILE A 4 -41.49 -40.45 -21.29
C ILE A 4 -40.01 -40.05 -21.42
N LYS A 5 -39.50 -39.95 -22.65
CA LYS A 5 -38.12 -39.48 -22.91
C LYS A 5 -37.93 -38.00 -22.58
N LEU A 6 -38.96 -37.17 -22.78
CA LEU A 6 -38.91 -35.73 -22.47
C LEU A 6 -38.89 -35.49 -20.95
N TYR A 7 -39.73 -36.19 -20.19
CA TYR A 7 -39.74 -36.08 -18.73
C TYR A 7 -38.44 -36.59 -18.10
N SER A 8 -37.87 -37.68 -18.62
CA SER A 8 -36.57 -38.18 -18.14
C SER A 8 -35.44 -37.19 -18.39
N LEU A 9 -35.45 -36.50 -19.53
CA LEU A 9 -34.44 -35.48 -19.85
C LEU A 9 -34.58 -34.25 -18.93
N LEU A 10 -35.82 -33.80 -18.69
CA LEU A 10 -36.09 -32.66 -17.80
C LEU A 10 -35.69 -32.96 -16.35
N LEU A 11 -35.93 -34.19 -15.87
CA LEU A 11 -35.53 -34.63 -14.54
C LEU A 11 -34.00 -34.69 -14.39
N CYS A 12 -33.29 -35.16 -15.42
CA CYS A 12 -31.82 -35.15 -15.45
C CYS A 12 -31.25 -33.73 -15.42
N ILE A 13 -31.84 -32.78 -16.17
CA ILE A 13 -31.44 -31.37 -16.16
C ILE A 13 -31.71 -30.73 -14.78
N LEU A 14 -32.86 -31.03 -14.17
CA LEU A 14 -33.20 -30.53 -12.83
C LEU A 14 -32.27 -31.06 -11.73
N MET A 15 -31.79 -32.30 -11.85
CA MET A 15 -30.80 -32.87 -10.92
C MET A 15 -29.37 -32.36 -11.15
N LEU A 16 -29.06 -31.83 -12.34
CA LEU A 16 -27.76 -31.21 -12.64
C LEU A 16 -27.67 -29.73 -12.21
N LEU A 17 -28.81 -29.03 -12.11
CA LEU A 17 -28.87 -27.63 -11.66
C LEU A 17 -28.25 -27.37 -10.25
N PRO A 18 -28.49 -28.20 -9.21
CA PRO A 18 -27.85 -27.98 -7.90
C PRO A 18 -26.34 -28.31 -7.89
N ILE A 19 -25.87 -29.16 -8.80
CA ILE A 19 -24.43 -29.49 -8.93
C ILE A 19 -23.67 -28.31 -9.55
N LEU A 20 -24.29 -27.61 -10.51
CA LEU A 20 -23.72 -26.40 -11.11
C LEU A 20 -23.72 -25.21 -10.14
N ALA A 21 -24.70 -25.12 -9.23
CA ALA A 21 -24.74 -24.08 -8.20
C ALA A 21 -23.66 -24.25 -7.11
N SER A 22 -23.19 -25.47 -6.86
CA SER A 22 -22.19 -25.78 -5.82
C SER A 22 -20.72 -25.63 -6.30
N CYS A 23 -20.47 -25.47 -7.60
CA CYS A 23 -19.12 -25.33 -8.14
C CYS A 23 -18.50 -23.93 -8.03
N SER A 24 -19.19 -22.97 -7.39
CA SER A 24 -18.60 -21.65 -7.08
C SER A 24 -18.07 -21.54 -5.65
N GLY A 25 -17.96 -22.66 -4.92
CA GLY A 25 -17.41 -22.75 -3.58
C GLY A 25 -16.23 -21.78 -3.40
N GLU A 26 -16.41 -20.84 -2.48
CA GLU A 26 -15.51 -19.73 -2.25
C GLU A 26 -14.06 -20.24 -2.07
N ARG A 27 -13.25 -20.17 -3.13
CA ARG A 27 -11.88 -20.69 -3.13
C ARG A 27 -10.96 -20.00 -2.12
N PHE A 28 -11.39 -18.86 -1.60
CA PHE A 28 -10.66 -17.98 -0.69
C PHE A 28 -11.59 -17.51 0.43
N HIS A 29 -11.18 -17.68 1.69
CA HIS A 29 -11.93 -17.13 2.82
C HIS A 29 -11.63 -15.63 2.98
N LEU A 30 -12.51 -14.92 3.66
CA LEU A 30 -12.30 -13.53 4.05
C LEU A 30 -11.14 -13.47 5.05
N LEU A 31 -10.14 -12.64 4.75
CA LEU A 31 -9.05 -12.33 5.67
C LEU A 31 -9.35 -11.03 6.42
N TYR A 32 -9.82 -10.02 5.68
CA TYR A 32 -10.12 -8.72 6.22
C TYR A 32 -11.13 -7.98 5.33
N GLU A 33 -11.92 -7.11 5.95
CA GLU A 33 -12.79 -6.18 5.24
C GLU A 33 -12.78 -4.80 5.89
N VAL A 34 -12.96 -3.79 5.05
CA VAL A 34 -13.17 -2.40 5.46
C VAL A 34 -14.33 -1.83 4.66
N GLU A 35 -15.20 -1.08 5.32
CA GLU A 35 -16.31 -0.37 4.71
C GLU A 35 -16.00 1.12 4.66
N GLN A 36 -16.05 1.71 3.48
CA GLN A 36 -15.76 3.12 3.25
C GLN A 36 -16.59 3.63 2.08
N ASN A 37 -17.21 4.80 2.25
CA ASN A 37 -18.01 5.47 1.22
C ASN A 37 -19.08 4.58 0.56
N GLY A 38 -19.70 3.67 1.33
CA GLY A 38 -20.74 2.75 0.86
C GLY A 38 -20.23 1.54 0.07
N LEU A 39 -18.91 1.38 -0.04
CA LEU A 39 -18.22 0.22 -0.61
C LEU A 39 -17.62 -0.64 0.51
N THR A 40 -17.65 -1.95 0.32
CA THR A 40 -16.92 -2.90 1.16
C THR A 40 -15.74 -3.45 0.38
N PHE A 41 -14.54 -3.21 0.88
CA PHE A 41 -13.28 -3.72 0.32
C PHE A 41 -12.88 -4.96 1.11
N CYS A 42 -12.77 -6.10 0.43
CA CYS A 42 -12.46 -7.38 1.05
C CYS A 42 -11.13 -7.91 0.51
N ALA A 43 -10.19 -8.20 1.41
CA ALA A 43 -9.03 -9.04 1.13
C ALA A 43 -9.39 -10.50 1.43
N ARG A 44 -9.21 -11.37 0.45
CA ARG A 44 -9.52 -12.81 0.55
C ARG A 44 -8.31 -13.64 0.20
N GLY A 45 -8.17 -14.78 0.87
CA GLY A 45 -6.96 -15.58 0.70
C GLY A 45 -7.01 -17.00 1.24
N LYS A 46 -5.81 -17.54 1.48
CA LYS A 46 -5.56 -18.83 2.11
C LYS A 46 -4.49 -18.66 3.19
N GLY A 47 -4.84 -18.92 4.45
CA GLY A 47 -3.94 -18.71 5.57
C GLY A 47 -3.72 -17.21 5.76
N ASP A 48 -2.47 -16.78 5.76
CA ASP A 48 -2.06 -15.37 5.88
C ASP A 48 -1.75 -14.73 4.53
N ARG A 49 -2.12 -15.35 3.39
CA ARG A 49 -1.77 -14.83 2.05
C ARG A 49 -2.99 -14.34 1.30
N VAL A 50 -2.99 -13.06 0.91
CA VAL A 50 -4.02 -12.51 0.02
C VAL A 50 -3.88 -13.13 -1.36
N LYS A 51 -5.00 -13.57 -1.93
CA LYS A 51 -5.07 -14.12 -3.29
C LYS A 51 -6.12 -13.42 -4.15
N GLN A 52 -6.99 -12.63 -3.53
CA GLN A 52 -8.03 -11.91 -4.22
C GLN A 52 -8.43 -10.65 -3.45
N ILE A 53 -8.66 -9.56 -4.18
CA ILE A 53 -9.39 -8.39 -3.70
C ILE A 53 -10.79 -8.46 -4.27
N VAL A 54 -11.79 -8.15 -3.46
CA VAL A 54 -13.20 -8.09 -3.86
C VAL A 54 -13.76 -6.78 -3.34
N ILE A 55 -14.48 -6.05 -4.19
CA ILE A 55 -15.25 -4.88 -3.79
C ILE A 55 -16.72 -5.19 -3.92
N LYS A 56 -17.48 -4.82 -2.91
CA LYS A 56 -18.93 -4.96 -2.86
C LYS A 56 -19.59 -3.60 -2.71
N GLU A 57 -20.77 -3.45 -3.29
CA GLU A 57 -21.70 -2.37 -3.02
C GLU A 57 -23.03 -3.01 -2.62
N LYS A 58 -23.56 -2.63 -1.44
CA LYS A 58 -24.81 -3.21 -0.89
C LYS A 58 -24.79 -4.75 -0.88
N GLY A 59 -23.65 -5.32 -0.49
CA GLY A 59 -23.42 -6.77 -0.44
C GLY A 59 -23.21 -7.48 -1.77
N LYS A 60 -23.36 -6.80 -2.91
CA LYS A 60 -23.13 -7.37 -4.25
C LYS A 60 -21.71 -7.11 -4.70
N VAL A 61 -21.02 -8.14 -5.18
CA VAL A 61 -19.68 -7.99 -5.76
C VAL A 61 -19.78 -7.18 -7.06
N ILE A 62 -19.13 -6.02 -7.09
CA ILE A 62 -19.07 -5.13 -8.26
C ILE A 62 -17.71 -5.20 -8.97
N TRP A 63 -16.67 -5.61 -8.25
CA TRP A 63 -15.34 -5.81 -8.80
C TRP A 63 -14.58 -6.89 -8.04
N SER A 64 -13.73 -7.63 -8.73
CA SER A 64 -12.76 -8.50 -8.08
C SER A 64 -11.53 -8.70 -8.95
N LYS A 65 -10.37 -8.87 -8.31
CA LYS A 65 -9.10 -9.14 -8.99
C LYS A 65 -8.33 -10.17 -8.21
N ARG A 66 -7.78 -11.15 -8.92
CA ARG A 66 -6.77 -12.02 -8.32
C ARG A 66 -5.51 -11.20 -8.14
N VAL A 67 -4.95 -11.30 -6.96
CA VAL A 67 -3.64 -10.72 -6.65
C VAL A 67 -2.70 -11.88 -6.40
N ASN A 68 -1.54 -11.84 -7.05
CA ASN A 68 -0.56 -12.89 -6.90
C ASN A 68 0.52 -12.43 -5.91
N THR A 69 0.07 -12.08 -4.69
CA THR A 69 1.01 -11.83 -3.62
C THR A 69 1.44 -13.19 -3.10
N ASP A 70 2.69 -13.56 -3.34
CA ASP A 70 3.30 -14.72 -2.67
C ASP A 70 3.67 -14.40 -1.22
N ARG A 71 3.50 -13.14 -0.84
CA ARG A 71 3.84 -12.56 0.44
C ARG A 71 2.68 -12.65 1.43
N LYS A 72 3.06 -12.78 2.70
CA LYS A 72 2.12 -12.80 3.82
C LYS A 72 1.58 -11.40 4.05
N MET A 73 0.30 -11.35 4.36
CA MET A 73 -0.42 -10.15 4.77
C MET A 73 0.00 -9.86 6.20
N GLU A 74 0.79 -8.81 6.39
CA GLU A 74 1.29 -8.43 7.70
C GLU A 74 0.17 -7.79 8.54
N LYS A 75 0.09 -8.17 9.81
CA LYS A 75 -0.88 -7.58 10.72
C LYS A 75 -0.37 -6.21 11.18
N ILE A 76 -1.04 -5.16 10.72
CA ILE A 76 -0.79 -3.77 11.14
C ILE A 76 -2.01 -3.31 11.93
N ASP A 77 -1.83 -3.02 13.21
CA ASP A 77 -2.87 -2.47 14.09
C ASP A 77 -4.21 -3.20 14.07
N GLY A 78 -4.18 -4.52 13.85
CA GLY A 78 -5.39 -5.34 13.78
C GLY A 78 -6.09 -5.36 12.42
N THR A 79 -5.64 -4.58 11.44
CA THR A 79 -6.30 -4.42 10.12
C THR A 79 -5.86 -5.42 9.05
N TYR A 80 -4.98 -6.36 9.42
CA TYR A 80 -4.24 -7.18 8.45
C TYR A 80 -3.57 -6.35 7.34
N GLY A 81 -3.38 -5.03 7.51
CA GLY A 81 -2.71 -4.21 6.50
C GLY A 81 -3.50 -3.96 5.22
N LEU A 82 -4.82 -4.17 5.20
CA LEU A 82 -5.68 -3.56 4.17
C LEU A 82 -6.02 -2.13 4.62
N SER A 83 -5.72 -1.15 3.77
CA SER A 83 -6.08 0.25 3.97
C SER A 83 -6.72 0.81 2.69
N VAL A 84 -7.54 1.85 2.86
CA VAL A 84 -8.30 2.48 1.81
C VAL A 84 -8.18 4.00 1.96
N GLN A 85 -7.64 4.66 0.95
CA GLN A 85 -7.47 6.12 0.91
C GLN A 85 -7.41 6.57 -0.56
N ASP A 86 -7.82 7.81 -0.84
CA ASP A 86 -7.65 8.44 -2.15
C ASP A 86 -6.19 8.91 -2.30
N LEU A 87 -5.35 8.12 -3.00
CA LEU A 87 -3.92 8.41 -3.17
C LEU A 87 -3.70 9.43 -4.27
N ASN A 88 -4.52 9.41 -5.32
CA ASN A 88 -4.32 10.24 -6.52
C ASN A 88 -5.18 11.52 -6.53
N PHE A 89 -5.97 11.74 -5.47
CA PHE A 89 -6.87 12.88 -5.27
C PHE A 89 -7.94 13.01 -6.36
N ASP A 90 -8.41 11.88 -6.90
CA ASP A 90 -9.45 11.84 -7.93
C ASP A 90 -10.88 11.77 -7.36
N GLY A 91 -11.01 11.77 -6.03
CA GLY A 91 -12.27 11.68 -5.31
C GLY A 91 -12.77 10.25 -5.12
N TYR A 92 -12.00 9.25 -5.51
CA TYR A 92 -12.30 7.85 -5.28
C TYR A 92 -11.25 7.15 -4.44
N ASP A 93 -11.73 6.23 -3.61
CA ASP A 93 -10.88 5.43 -2.75
C ASP A 93 -10.01 4.44 -3.54
N ASP A 94 -8.70 4.45 -3.28
CA ASP A 94 -7.69 3.48 -3.70
C ASP A 94 -7.46 2.41 -2.63
N ILE A 95 -6.76 1.33 -3.00
CA ILE A 95 -6.56 0.17 -2.13
C ILE A 95 -5.07 -0.02 -1.84
N LEU A 96 -4.71 -0.15 -0.57
CA LEU A 96 -3.37 -0.48 -0.13
C LEU A 96 -3.40 -1.82 0.60
N ILE A 97 -2.50 -2.72 0.24
CA ILE A 97 -2.35 -4.01 0.91
C ILE A 97 -0.92 -4.15 1.38
N ALA A 98 -0.71 -4.23 2.69
CA ALA A 98 0.61 -4.45 3.24
C ALA A 98 1.13 -5.83 2.83
N ILE A 99 2.30 -5.83 2.20
CA ILE A 99 2.96 -7.02 1.68
C ILE A 99 4.28 -7.33 2.38
N GLU A 100 4.79 -6.39 3.18
CA GLU A 100 6.05 -6.52 3.91
C GLU A 100 6.07 -5.53 5.07
N ARG A 101 6.65 -5.96 6.18
CA ARG A 101 6.95 -5.12 7.33
C ARG A 101 8.36 -5.43 7.83
N ASN A 102 9.22 -4.42 7.88
CA ASN A 102 10.53 -4.49 8.49
C ASN A 102 10.65 -3.37 9.53
N GLY A 103 10.46 -3.71 10.81
CA GLY A 103 10.33 -2.73 11.88
C GLY A 103 9.18 -1.76 11.60
N ASP A 104 9.53 -0.47 11.46
CA ASP A 104 8.61 0.63 11.17
C ASP A 104 8.40 0.88 9.67
N CYS A 105 9.10 0.13 8.79
CA CYS A 105 8.94 0.23 7.34
C CYS A 105 7.90 -0.78 6.85
N ILE A 106 6.79 -0.29 6.31
CA ILE A 106 5.71 -1.11 5.74
C ILE A 106 5.62 -0.81 4.25
N ARG A 107 5.72 -1.86 3.43
CA ARG A 107 5.48 -1.75 1.98
C ARG A 107 4.09 -2.23 1.64
N TYR A 108 3.44 -1.51 0.73
CA TYR A 108 2.10 -1.82 0.25
C TYR A 108 2.12 -2.16 -1.24
N ASP A 109 1.30 -3.11 -1.66
CA ASP A 109 0.80 -3.10 -3.03
C ASP A 109 -0.31 -2.04 -3.10
N CYS A 110 -0.09 -1.00 -3.91
CA CYS A 110 -1.02 0.11 -4.10
C CYS A 110 -1.81 -0.09 -5.40
N TYR A 111 -3.12 -0.27 -5.31
CA TYR A 111 -4.01 -0.38 -6.45
C TYR A 111 -4.81 0.91 -6.60
N ILE A 112 -4.55 1.64 -7.68
CA ILE A 112 -5.19 2.91 -8.00
C ILE A 112 -6.42 2.68 -8.84
N ARG A 113 -7.52 3.36 -8.52
CA ARG A 113 -8.74 3.32 -9.30
C ARG A 113 -8.54 4.02 -10.64
N VAL A 114 -9.06 3.40 -11.69
CA VAL A 114 -8.96 3.92 -13.06
C VAL A 114 -10.36 4.20 -13.57
N GLY A 115 -10.79 5.45 -13.39
CA GLY A 115 -12.06 5.99 -13.85
C GLY A 115 -13.24 5.77 -12.89
N GLU A 116 -14.41 6.20 -13.33
CA GLU A 116 -15.60 6.28 -12.47
C GLU A 116 -16.15 4.93 -12.01
N LYS A 117 -15.83 3.84 -12.72
CA LYS A 117 -16.26 2.48 -12.33
C LYS A 117 -15.20 1.84 -11.45
N PRO A 118 -15.57 1.02 -10.45
CA PRO A 118 -14.62 0.23 -9.67
C PRO A 118 -13.78 -0.66 -10.58
N LYS A 119 -12.59 -0.18 -10.91
CA LYS A 119 -11.54 -0.86 -11.66
C LYS A 119 -10.23 -0.36 -11.09
N TYR A 120 -9.40 -1.29 -10.66
CA TYR A 120 -8.17 -0.96 -9.96
C TYR A 120 -6.97 -1.61 -10.62
N ASP A 121 -5.93 -0.81 -10.87
CA ASP A 121 -4.68 -1.24 -11.46
C ASP A 121 -3.52 -1.04 -10.48
N LEU A 122 -2.61 -2.02 -10.44
CA LEU A 122 -1.46 -1.96 -9.55
C LEU A 122 -0.56 -0.81 -10.02
N HIS A 123 -0.20 0.07 -9.10
CA HIS A 123 0.69 1.18 -9.39
C HIS A 123 2.10 0.86 -8.89
N GLU A 124 2.98 0.51 -9.82
CA GLU A 124 4.29 -0.06 -9.50
C GLU A 124 5.19 0.90 -8.71
N GLU A 125 5.25 2.18 -9.08
CA GLU A 125 6.14 3.13 -8.40
C GLU A 125 5.73 3.36 -6.94
N LEU A 126 4.44 3.59 -6.69
CA LEU A 126 3.91 3.69 -5.32
C LEU A 126 4.15 2.41 -4.52
N SER A 127 4.03 1.24 -5.16
CA SER A 127 4.21 -0.06 -4.50
C SER A 127 5.67 -0.38 -4.16
N LYS A 128 6.64 0.42 -4.63
CA LYS A 128 8.06 0.31 -4.24
C LYS A 128 8.38 1.09 -2.96
N LEU A 129 7.52 2.03 -2.56
CA LEU A 129 7.77 2.93 -1.45
C LEU A 129 7.29 2.33 -0.11
N TYR A 130 7.85 2.81 1.00
CA TYR A 130 7.39 2.44 2.35
C TYR A 130 6.47 3.52 2.95
N ASN A 131 5.56 3.10 3.82
CA ASN A 131 4.67 3.96 4.61
C ASN A 131 3.91 5.01 3.78
N VAL A 132 3.48 4.64 2.58
CA VAL A 132 2.75 5.53 1.67
C VAL A 132 1.45 6.02 2.32
N LYS A 133 1.27 7.34 2.37
CA LYS A 133 0.05 7.97 2.90
C LYS A 133 -0.29 9.24 2.14
N ALA A 134 -1.57 9.42 1.85
CA ALA A 134 -2.08 10.66 1.28
C ALA A 134 -2.36 11.70 2.38
N ASN A 135 -2.10 12.97 2.06
CA ASN A 135 -2.56 14.12 2.82
C ASN A 135 -3.47 14.94 1.90
N ALA A 136 -4.78 14.85 2.13
CA ALA A 136 -5.79 15.52 1.31
C ALA A 136 -5.74 17.05 1.42
N GLU A 137 -5.35 17.60 2.58
CA GLU A 137 -5.24 19.06 2.76
C GLU A 137 -4.12 19.65 1.91
N LEU A 138 -3.01 18.91 1.79
CA LEU A 138 -1.86 19.31 0.98
C LEU A 138 -1.95 18.85 -0.47
N GLY A 139 -2.88 17.96 -0.81
CA GLY A 139 -2.93 17.28 -2.10
C GLY A 139 -1.63 16.53 -2.41
N ALA A 140 -0.99 15.97 -1.38
CA ALA A 140 0.34 15.39 -1.47
C ALA A 140 0.39 13.97 -0.90
N ILE A 141 1.22 13.13 -1.50
CA ILE A 141 1.53 11.79 -1.01
C ILE A 141 2.87 11.86 -0.31
N PHE A 142 2.98 11.29 0.87
CA PHE A 142 4.25 11.15 1.57
C PHE A 142 4.62 9.67 1.60
N ALA A 143 5.91 9.40 1.44
CA ALA A 143 6.44 8.07 1.61
C ALA A 143 7.79 8.09 2.32
N PHE A 144 8.02 7.05 3.12
CA PHE A 144 9.24 6.83 3.88
C PHE A 144 10.18 5.91 3.11
N GLU A 145 11.47 6.13 3.29
CA GLU A 145 12.56 5.28 2.82
C GLU A 145 13.59 5.18 3.94
N GLN A 146 14.12 3.97 4.13
CA GLN A 146 15.20 3.72 5.07
C GLN A 146 16.33 2.98 4.38
N ASP A 147 17.51 3.59 4.42
CA ASP A 147 18.75 2.98 3.94
C ASP A 147 19.66 2.71 5.13
N ILE A 148 20.22 1.50 5.19
CA ILE A 148 21.22 1.12 6.21
C ILE A 148 22.46 0.59 5.47
N GLU A 149 23.56 1.32 5.59
CA GLU A 149 24.87 0.98 5.03
C GLU A 149 25.80 0.52 6.15
N ALA A 150 26.29 -0.72 6.08
CA ALA A 150 27.33 -1.21 6.99
C ALA A 150 28.69 -0.58 6.65
N ARG A 151 29.38 -0.03 7.66
CA ARG A 151 30.68 0.65 7.54
C ARG A 151 31.83 -0.02 8.29
N GLY A 152 31.52 -1.00 9.14
CA GLY A 152 32.50 -1.76 9.91
C GLY A 152 31.86 -2.99 10.56
N SER A 153 32.55 -3.62 11.52
CA SER A 153 31.97 -4.75 12.27
C SER A 153 30.76 -4.34 13.11
N ASP A 154 30.76 -3.11 13.62
CA ASP A 154 29.74 -2.55 14.53
C ASP A 154 29.32 -1.11 14.16
N GLU A 155 29.73 -0.66 12.98
CA GLU A 155 29.45 0.69 12.47
C GLU A 155 28.48 0.62 11.30
N TYR A 156 27.46 1.47 11.32
CA TYR A 156 26.52 1.63 10.22
C TYR A 156 26.12 3.09 10.05
N LEU A 157 25.83 3.46 8.81
CA LEU A 157 25.11 4.67 8.46
C LEU A 157 23.65 4.29 8.24
N ARG A 158 22.73 4.93 8.95
CA ARG A 158 21.29 4.85 8.71
C ARG A 158 20.80 6.18 8.17
N ILE A 159 20.01 6.14 7.11
CA ILE A 159 19.34 7.30 6.53
C ILE A 159 17.84 7.03 6.59
N ASP A 160 17.13 7.83 7.37
CA ASP A 160 15.68 7.86 7.39
C ASP A 160 15.22 9.06 6.57
N LYS A 161 14.48 8.82 5.49
CA LYS A 161 14.08 9.84 4.52
C LYS A 161 12.58 9.80 4.30
N THR A 162 11.96 10.98 4.28
CA THR A 162 10.58 11.15 3.86
C THR A 162 10.52 12.05 2.65
N THR A 163 9.93 11.54 1.59
CA THR A 163 9.74 12.27 0.33
C THR A 163 8.27 12.65 0.20
N LYS A 164 8.04 13.92 -0.12
CA LYS A 164 6.74 14.45 -0.53
C LYS A 164 6.62 14.35 -2.04
N TYR A 165 5.50 13.85 -2.51
CA TYR A 165 5.18 13.65 -3.91
C TYR A 165 3.84 14.32 -4.24
N PHE A 166 3.72 14.75 -5.49
CA PHE A 166 2.45 15.13 -6.10
C PHE A 166 2.03 14.10 -7.13
N TRP A 167 0.72 13.88 -7.23
CA TRP A 167 0.15 13.14 -8.34
C TRP A 167 -0.08 14.08 -9.52
N ARG A 168 0.58 13.82 -10.65
CA ARG A 168 0.46 14.65 -11.86
C ARG A 168 0.37 13.77 -13.09
N GLU A 169 -0.67 13.96 -13.90
CA GLU A 169 -0.85 13.27 -15.18
C GLU A 169 -0.76 11.73 -15.09
N GLY A 170 -1.21 11.15 -13.96
CA GLY A 170 -1.15 9.71 -13.73
C GLY A 170 0.22 9.18 -13.28
N ALA A 171 1.14 10.07 -12.92
CA ALA A 171 2.46 9.74 -12.41
C ALA A 171 2.71 10.37 -11.04
N LEU A 172 3.59 9.72 -10.28
CA LEU A 172 4.11 10.22 -9.03
C LEU A 172 5.32 11.12 -9.31
N VAL A 173 5.24 12.39 -8.94
CA VAL A 173 6.31 13.38 -9.15
C VAL A 173 6.85 13.80 -7.78
N PRO A 174 8.14 13.58 -7.47
CA PRO A 174 8.73 14.06 -6.22
C PRO A 174 8.72 15.59 -6.18
N ASP A 175 8.60 16.17 -5.00
CA ASP A 175 8.67 17.62 -4.79
C ASP A 175 9.84 18.01 -3.88
N MET A 176 9.95 17.35 -2.74
CA MET A 176 11.05 17.56 -1.80
C MET A 176 11.24 16.30 -0.97
N TYR A 177 12.43 16.13 -0.44
CA TYR A 177 12.65 15.19 0.67
C TYR A 177 13.22 15.93 1.87
N ALA A 178 12.97 15.34 3.04
CA ALA A 178 13.73 15.60 4.24
C ALA A 178 14.32 14.28 4.73
N ALA A 179 15.56 14.30 5.20
CA ALA A 179 16.26 13.11 5.67
C ALA A 179 17.03 13.40 6.95
N VAL A 180 17.10 12.40 7.81
CA VAL A 180 18.02 12.34 8.95
C VAL A 180 18.99 11.20 8.72
N GLN A 181 20.26 11.48 8.90
CA GLN A 181 21.33 10.49 8.86
C GLN A 181 21.93 10.31 10.25
N TYR A 182 22.21 9.06 10.56
CA TYR A 182 22.74 8.58 11.83
C TYR A 182 23.96 7.70 11.58
N TYR A 183 25.02 7.91 12.35
CA TYR A 183 26.25 7.11 12.29
C TYR A 183 26.46 6.34 13.61
N SER A 184 26.40 5.01 13.57
CA SER A 184 26.83 4.20 14.72
C SER A 184 28.35 4.05 14.75
N GLY A 185 28.95 4.04 15.93
CA GLY A 185 30.35 3.63 16.11
C GLY A 185 31.31 4.63 16.77
N GLY A 186 30.89 5.86 17.07
CA GLY A 186 31.72 6.89 17.72
C GLY A 186 31.36 7.18 19.18
N GLU A 187 32.28 7.84 19.91
CA GLU A 187 31.99 8.41 21.25
C GLU A 187 30.91 9.52 21.21
N GLN A 188 30.70 10.11 20.02
CA GLN A 188 29.58 11.00 19.71
C GLN A 188 28.94 10.52 18.42
N THR A 189 27.62 10.41 18.42
CA THR A 189 26.85 10.08 17.21
C THR A 189 26.47 11.40 16.53
N PRO A 190 27.11 11.81 15.42
CA PRO A 190 26.68 13.00 14.72
C PRO A 190 25.34 12.73 14.03
N TYR A 191 24.40 13.65 14.19
CA TYR A 191 23.13 13.64 13.48
C TYR A 191 23.18 14.66 12.36
N PHE A 192 22.68 14.28 11.20
CA PHE A 192 22.74 15.12 10.00
C PHE A 192 21.35 15.24 9.39
N TYR A 193 20.86 16.46 9.27
CA TYR A 193 19.57 16.76 8.66
C TYR A 193 19.77 17.34 7.26
N SER A 194 19.08 16.78 6.27
CA SER A 194 19.13 17.24 4.88
C SER A 194 17.74 17.55 4.35
N VAL A 195 17.62 18.63 3.59
CA VAL A 195 16.44 18.93 2.77
C VAL A 195 16.89 19.20 1.34
N ALA A 196 16.24 18.58 0.36
CA ALA A 196 16.43 18.97 -1.04
C ALA A 196 15.09 19.05 -1.76
N TYR A 197 15.05 19.94 -2.76
CA TYR A 197 13.90 20.13 -3.64
C TYR A 197 14.16 19.42 -4.98
N TYR A 198 13.09 18.90 -5.55
CA TYR A 198 13.11 18.22 -6.83
C TYR A 198 13.09 19.25 -7.96
N ASP A 199 14.04 19.12 -8.87
CA ASP A 199 14.08 19.87 -10.11
C ASP A 199 13.41 19.03 -11.22
N GLU A 200 12.21 19.45 -11.63
CA GLU A 200 11.44 18.75 -12.66
C GLU A 200 12.08 18.83 -14.05
N GLU A 201 12.84 19.89 -14.35
CA GLU A 201 13.54 20.04 -15.64
C GLU A 201 14.71 19.07 -15.74
N LEU A 202 15.48 18.95 -14.66
CA LEU A 202 16.64 18.05 -14.56
C LEU A 202 16.27 16.63 -14.14
N LYS A 203 15.02 16.41 -13.73
CA LYS A 203 14.48 15.14 -13.21
C LYS A 203 15.29 14.54 -12.06
N LYS A 204 15.80 15.39 -11.17
CA LYS A 204 16.60 14.99 -10.01
C LYS A 204 16.41 15.95 -8.86
N PHE A 205 16.75 15.51 -7.66
CA PHE A 205 16.91 16.45 -6.54
C PHE A 205 18.12 17.36 -6.80
N GLY A 206 17.97 18.63 -6.44
CA GLY A 206 19.07 19.58 -6.39
C GLY A 206 20.03 19.32 -5.23
N ASP A 207 20.91 20.27 -4.98
CA ASP A 207 21.80 20.21 -3.82
C ASP A 207 20.98 20.29 -2.53
N SER A 208 21.35 19.48 -1.54
CA SER A 208 20.70 19.50 -0.23
C SER A 208 21.18 20.68 0.60
N TYR A 209 20.24 21.26 1.35
CA TYR A 209 20.58 22.07 2.52
C TYR A 209 20.82 21.13 3.69
N ASP A 210 22.04 21.17 4.21
CA ASP A 210 22.53 20.24 5.21
C ASP A 210 22.83 20.95 6.53
N LEU A 211 22.36 20.37 7.63
CA LEU A 211 22.56 20.86 8.98
C LEU A 211 23.10 19.74 9.87
N TRP A 212 24.26 20.00 10.48
CA TRP A 212 24.79 19.14 11.53
C TRP A 212 24.11 19.47 12.85
N LEU A 213 23.72 18.44 13.58
CA LEU A 213 23.06 18.54 14.86
C LEU A 213 23.88 17.81 15.93
N THR A 214 23.94 18.42 17.11
CA THR A 214 24.32 17.73 18.34
C THR A 214 23.24 16.72 18.74
N GLU A 215 23.57 15.80 19.64
CA GLU A 215 22.59 14.86 20.20
C GLU A 215 21.44 15.58 20.93
N GLU A 216 21.75 16.61 21.72
CA GLU A 216 20.74 17.42 22.41
C GLU A 216 19.79 18.14 21.43
N GLU A 217 20.33 18.73 20.36
CA GLU A 217 19.52 19.38 19.31
C GLU A 217 18.65 18.35 18.56
N TYR A 218 19.19 17.17 18.29
CA TYR A 218 18.44 16.08 17.68
C TYR A 218 17.28 15.62 18.57
N GLU A 219 17.54 15.34 19.85
CA GLU A 219 16.52 14.90 20.80
C GLU A 219 15.46 15.97 21.09
N ALA A 220 15.83 17.25 21.04
CA ALA A 220 14.90 18.36 21.21
C ALA A 220 14.07 18.67 19.95
N THR A 221 14.47 18.16 18.78
CA THR A 221 13.77 18.41 17.52
C THR A 221 12.55 17.50 17.38
N ASP A 222 11.41 18.07 17.02
CA ASP A 222 10.23 17.29 16.64
C ASP A 222 10.41 16.71 15.23
N TRP A 223 10.72 15.42 15.16
CA TRP A 223 10.84 14.67 13.91
C TRP A 223 9.51 14.11 13.39
N SER A 224 8.37 14.49 13.98
CA SER A 224 7.06 14.03 13.54
C SER A 224 6.81 14.26 12.05
N PHE A 225 7.45 15.27 11.45
CA PHE A 225 7.36 15.52 10.01
C PHE A 225 8.11 14.48 9.15
N LEU A 226 9.14 13.81 9.67
CA LEU A 226 9.73 12.63 9.02
C LEU A 226 8.83 11.42 9.21
N TYR A 227 8.21 11.33 10.37
CA TYR A 227 7.38 10.20 10.77
C TYR A 227 5.89 10.54 10.79
N TYR A 228 5.33 11.13 9.72
CA TYR A 228 3.89 11.44 9.56
C TYR A 228 2.94 10.19 9.69
N PHE A 229 3.48 9.06 10.14
CA PHE A 229 2.96 7.71 10.02
C PHE A 229 3.03 6.89 11.32
N LYS A 230 3.32 7.49 12.48
CA LYS A 230 3.07 6.83 13.78
C LYS A 230 1.61 6.96 14.20
#